data_AF-A0A9D2E2H3-F1
#
_entry.id   AF-A0A9D2E2H3-F1
#
_cell.length_a   1.000
_cell.length_b   1.000
_cell.length_c   1.000
_cell.angle_alpha   90.00
_cell.angle_beta   90.00
_cell.angle_gamma   90.00
#
_symmetry.space_group_name_H-M   'P 1'
#
loop_
_entity.id
_entity.type
_entity.pdbx_description
1 polymer ?
#
loop_
_entity_poly.entity_id
_entity_poly.type
_entity_poly.pdbx_seq_one_letter_code
_entity_poly.pdbx_strand_id
1 'polypeptide(L)'
;MDISRIVAMRGGYVAGTVIPPKVKRINFLVNNLGKNVDMATPQRNYAVFNMPLVNELVAYREEAVPVIEKKLAEAYDEKTISEGLYVYDRMLDAGVKGIDKTYGTISRFNSSQSPTVQVLLSGIYRKTQVPDAFGPLCRMLVQTSQRPVPPVFDPSEEIGGAILEYIRNYSSQSLYGQKQSVS
;
A
#
# COMPACT_ATOMS: atom_id res chain seq x y z
N MET A 1 18.66 -3.24 48.21
CA MET A 1 19.22 -2.88 46.90
C MET A 1 19.95 -4.11 46.42
N ASP A 2 19.39 -4.87 45.48
CA ASP A 2 20.12 -5.97 44.86
C ASP A 2 19.64 -6.19 43.41
N ILE A 3 20.60 -6.52 42.56
CA ILE A 3 20.80 -5.96 41.22
C ILE A 3 20.24 -6.92 40.16
N SER A 4 19.01 -7.38 40.30
CA SER A 4 18.40 -8.33 39.36
C SER A 4 17.66 -7.68 38.18
N ARG A 5 17.90 -6.38 37.94
CA ARG A 5 17.45 -5.67 36.74
C ARG A 5 18.64 -4.94 36.17
N ILE A 6 19.17 -5.47 35.07
CA ILE A 6 19.98 -4.84 34.00
C ILE A 6 20.99 -5.91 33.51
N VAL A 7 20.70 -6.53 32.37
CA VAL A 7 21.60 -6.68 31.20
C VAL A 7 20.85 -7.55 30.18
N ALA A 8 20.74 -6.99 28.98
CA ALA A 8 20.02 -7.51 27.84
C ALA A 8 20.75 -8.66 27.12
N MET A 9 19.97 -9.41 26.33
CA MET A 9 20.31 -9.97 25.03
C MET A 9 21.62 -10.77 24.90
N ARG A 10 21.48 -12.09 24.70
CA ARG A 10 22.23 -12.84 23.66
C ARG A 10 21.59 -14.22 23.42
N GLY A 11 21.15 -14.44 22.18
CA GLY A 11 21.09 -15.75 21.53
C GLY A 11 20.22 -16.83 22.18
N GLY A 12 18.92 -16.83 21.87
CA GLY A 12 18.05 -17.98 22.13
C GLY A 12 16.99 -18.09 21.04
N TYR A 13 17.25 -18.89 20.00
CA TYR A 13 16.19 -19.39 19.14
C TYR A 13 15.25 -20.23 20.01
N VAL A 14 14.05 -19.72 20.29
CA VAL A 14 13.00 -20.52 20.93
C VAL A 14 12.43 -21.45 19.86
N ALA A 15 12.93 -22.68 19.84
CA ALA A 15 12.37 -23.75 19.04
C ALA A 15 10.91 -24.00 19.47
N GLY A 16 9.97 -23.90 18.54
CA GLY A 16 8.63 -24.47 18.70
C GLY A 16 7.44 -23.52 18.84
N THR A 17 7.49 -22.28 18.33
CA THR A 17 6.23 -21.54 18.12
C THR A 17 5.44 -22.18 16.98
N VAL A 18 4.38 -22.93 17.33
CA VAL A 18 3.42 -23.44 16.36
C VAL A 18 2.73 -22.25 15.71
N ILE A 19 3.15 -21.89 14.49
CA ILE A 19 2.51 -20.82 13.71
C ILE A 19 1.07 -21.25 13.45
N PRO A 20 0.05 -20.43 13.80
CA PRO A 20 -1.34 -20.77 13.54
C PRO A 20 -1.57 -21.15 12.08
N PRO A 21 -2.37 -22.18 11.76
CA PRO A 21 -2.60 -22.64 10.38
C PRO A 21 -3.01 -21.51 9.42
N LYS A 22 -3.79 -20.56 9.92
CA LYS A 22 -4.22 -19.35 9.22
C LYS A 22 -3.04 -18.45 8.84
N VAL A 23 -2.16 -18.15 9.79
CA VAL A 23 -0.95 -17.33 9.55
C VAL A 23 -0.01 -18.05 8.58
N LYS A 24 0.11 -19.37 8.65
CA LYS A 24 0.88 -20.16 7.68
C LYS A 24 0.30 -20.03 6.26
N ARG A 25 -1.03 -20.03 6.12
CA ARG A 25 -1.70 -19.82 4.83
C ARG A 25 -1.50 -18.41 4.28
N ILE A 26 -1.63 -17.37 5.12
CA ILE A 26 -1.36 -15.98 4.73
C ILE A 26 0.09 -15.85 4.23
N ASN A 27 1.06 -16.37 4.99
CA ASN A 27 2.48 -16.35 4.56
C ASN A 27 2.69 -17.07 3.23
N PHE A 28 2.03 -18.21 3.01
CA PHE A 28 2.09 -18.89 1.73
C PHE A 28 1.56 -18.00 0.59
N LEU A 29 0.39 -17.38 0.76
CA LEU A 29 -0.19 -16.49 -0.26
C LEU A 29 0.71 -15.28 -0.53
N VAL A 30 1.18 -14.60 0.51
CA VAL A 30 2.07 -13.43 0.40
C VAL A 30 3.39 -13.78 -0.29
N ASN A 31 3.94 -14.98 -0.07
CA ASN A 31 5.13 -15.47 -0.76
C ASN A 31 4.90 -15.80 -2.25
N ASN A 32 3.65 -15.84 -2.69
CA ASN A 32 3.28 -16.03 -4.10
C ASN A 32 2.89 -14.73 -4.81
N LEU A 33 2.95 -13.58 -4.13
CA LEU A 33 2.74 -12.28 -4.76
C LEU A 33 3.73 -12.05 -5.91
N GLY A 34 3.23 -11.57 -7.05
CA GLY A 34 4.01 -11.25 -8.24
C GLY A 34 4.25 -12.43 -9.19
N LYS A 35 4.02 -13.68 -8.76
CA LYS A 35 4.36 -14.87 -9.58
C LYS A 35 3.44 -15.04 -10.79
N ASN A 36 2.16 -14.73 -10.64
CA ASN A 36 1.14 -14.87 -11.67
C ASN A 36 0.56 -13.50 -12.05
N VAL A 37 1.45 -12.53 -12.25
CA VAL A 37 1.09 -11.17 -12.66
C VAL A 37 1.59 -10.92 -14.06
N ASP A 38 0.68 -10.46 -14.91
CA ASP A 38 1.01 -9.96 -16.24
C ASP A 38 0.91 -8.44 -16.21
N MET A 39 2.04 -7.75 -16.35
CA MET A 39 2.09 -6.29 -16.35
C MET A 39 1.39 -5.71 -17.58
N ALA A 40 1.14 -4.39 -17.56
CA ALA A 40 0.62 -3.69 -18.71
C ALA A 40 1.60 -3.77 -19.90
N THR A 41 1.05 -3.81 -21.11
CA THR A 41 1.79 -3.85 -22.37
C THR A 41 1.26 -2.77 -23.31
N PRO A 42 1.96 -2.46 -24.41
CA PRO A 42 1.45 -1.54 -25.43
C PRO A 42 0.09 -1.95 -26.02
N GLN A 43 -0.24 -3.24 -26.01
CA GLN A 43 -1.51 -3.78 -26.50
C GLN A 43 -2.60 -3.87 -25.40
N ARG A 44 -2.19 -3.77 -24.13
CA ARG A 44 -3.07 -3.86 -22.97
C ARG A 44 -2.59 -2.90 -21.89
N ASN A 45 -3.24 -1.75 -21.78
CA ASN A 45 -2.90 -0.69 -20.85
C ASN A 45 -3.19 -1.00 -19.37
N TYR A 46 -3.47 -2.24 -18.99
CA TYR A 46 -3.71 -2.64 -17.60
C TYR A 46 -2.94 -3.91 -17.24
N ALA A 47 -2.60 -4.03 -15.95
CA ALA A 47 -2.02 -5.24 -15.39
C ALA A 47 -3.13 -6.26 -15.05
N VAL A 48 -2.82 -7.54 -15.19
CA VAL A 48 -3.69 -8.65 -14.77
C VAL A 48 -3.06 -9.31 -13.55
N PHE A 49 -3.81 -9.28 -12.45
CA PHE A 49 -3.41 -9.83 -11.16
C PHE A 49 -4.01 -11.21 -10.90
N ASN A 50 -3.41 -11.97 -9.99
CA ASN A 50 -3.91 -13.27 -9.58
C ASN A 50 -5.14 -13.11 -8.67
N MET A 51 -6.31 -12.91 -9.26
CA MET A 51 -7.55 -12.66 -8.53
C MET A 51 -7.88 -13.71 -7.46
N PRO A 52 -7.70 -15.03 -7.69
CA PRO A 52 -7.86 -16.02 -6.62
C PRO A 52 -7.00 -15.74 -5.39
N LEU A 53 -5.71 -15.42 -5.59
CA LEU A 53 -4.79 -15.08 -4.51
C LEU A 53 -5.19 -13.77 -3.82
N VAL A 54 -5.53 -12.74 -4.60
CA VAL A 54 -5.94 -11.42 -4.09
C VAL A 54 -7.19 -11.55 -3.24
N ASN A 55 -8.23 -12.23 -3.75
CA ASN A 55 -9.49 -12.41 -3.03
C ASN A 55 -9.29 -13.18 -1.72
N GLU A 56 -8.41 -14.17 -1.70
CA GLU A 56 -8.11 -14.93 -0.49
C GLU A 56 -7.38 -14.07 0.55
N LEU A 57 -6.41 -13.25 0.13
CA LEU A 57 -5.75 -12.29 1.03
C LEU A 57 -6.72 -11.25 1.58
N VAL A 58 -7.61 -10.70 0.75
CA VAL A 58 -8.64 -9.74 1.19
C VAL A 58 -9.59 -10.37 2.21
N ALA A 59 -9.93 -11.65 2.05
CA ALA A 59 -10.79 -12.38 2.99
C ALA A 59 -10.17 -12.52 4.39
N TYR A 60 -8.84 -12.45 4.51
CA TYR A 60 -8.15 -12.42 5.79
C TYR A 60 -8.13 -11.04 6.47
N ARG A 61 -8.59 -9.99 5.78
CA ARG A 61 -8.78 -8.62 6.31
C ARG A 61 -7.55 -8.12 7.09
N GLU A 62 -7.75 -7.53 8.28
CA GLU A 62 -6.71 -6.90 9.10
C GLU A 62 -5.54 -7.85 9.43
N GLU A 63 -5.79 -9.16 9.52
CA GLU A 63 -4.76 -10.15 9.85
C GLU A 63 -3.70 -10.31 8.75
N ALA A 64 -4.06 -10.03 7.49
CA ALA A 64 -3.12 -10.09 6.38
C ALA A 64 -2.22 -8.85 6.27
N VAL A 65 -2.68 -7.70 6.77
CA VAL A 65 -1.98 -6.40 6.64
C VAL A 65 -0.51 -6.47 7.06
N PRO A 66 -0.14 -6.93 8.28
CA PRO A 66 1.26 -6.93 8.71
C PRO A 66 2.14 -7.90 7.92
N VAL A 67 1.57 -8.99 7.39
CA VAL A 67 2.32 -9.98 6.60
C VAL A 67 2.60 -9.42 5.21
N ILE A 68 1.61 -8.76 4.59
CA ILE A 68 1.79 -8.05 3.31
C ILE A 68 2.77 -6.89 3.49
N GLU A 69 2.67 -6.14 4.59
CA GLU A 69 3.56 -5.00 4.87
C GLU A 69 5.01 -5.46 4.92
N LYS A 70 5.29 -6.52 5.69
CA LYS A 70 6.64 -7.10 5.76
C LYS A 70 7.15 -7.50 4.37
N LYS A 71 6.30 -8.12 3.55
CA LYS A 71 6.68 -8.51 2.19
C LYS A 71 6.98 -7.30 1.31
N LEU A 72 6.19 -6.23 1.40
CA LEU A 72 6.41 -4.99 0.65
C LEU A 72 7.66 -4.24 1.14
N ALA A 73 7.98 -4.29 2.43
CA ALA A 73 9.21 -3.71 2.96
C ALA A 73 10.47 -4.34 2.33
N GLU A 74 10.41 -5.64 2.03
CA GLU A 74 11.50 -6.42 1.43
C GLU A 74 11.44 -6.50 -0.10
N ALA A 75 10.35 -6.04 -0.74
CA ALA A 75 10.14 -6.19 -2.17
C ALA A 75 10.96 -5.19 -3.01
N TYR A 76 11.46 -5.63 -4.16
CA TYR A 76 12.18 -4.80 -5.13
C TYR A 76 11.69 -5.00 -6.57
N ASP A 77 11.03 -6.13 -6.87
CA ASP A 77 10.49 -6.40 -8.18
C ASP A 77 9.11 -5.77 -8.38
N GLU A 78 8.88 -5.24 -9.57
CA GLU A 78 7.68 -4.49 -9.91
C GLU A 78 6.39 -5.33 -9.76
N LYS A 79 6.44 -6.63 -10.06
CA LYS A 79 5.28 -7.51 -10.03
C LYS A 79 4.78 -7.75 -8.60
N THR A 80 5.68 -8.10 -7.68
CA THR A 80 5.33 -8.27 -6.27
C THR A 80 4.86 -6.96 -5.66
N ILE A 81 5.52 -5.84 -5.96
CA ILE A 81 5.09 -4.51 -5.47
C ILE A 81 3.67 -4.20 -5.98
N SER A 82 3.44 -4.34 -7.29
CA SER A 82 2.14 -4.03 -7.89
C SER A 82 1.03 -4.91 -7.34
N GLU A 83 1.22 -6.22 -7.23
CA GLU A 83 0.16 -7.08 -6.68
C GLU A 83 -0.07 -6.84 -5.18
N GLY A 84 0.97 -6.58 -4.40
CA GLY A 84 0.82 -6.23 -2.98
C GLY A 84 0.06 -4.92 -2.78
N LEU A 85 0.36 -3.88 -3.57
CA LEU A 85 -0.40 -2.63 -3.56
C LEU A 85 -1.84 -2.84 -4.04
N TYR A 86 -2.05 -3.65 -5.08
CA TYR A 86 -3.40 -3.99 -5.55
C TYR A 86 -4.21 -4.74 -4.48
N VAL A 87 -3.59 -5.64 -3.71
CA VAL A 87 -4.25 -6.26 -2.54
C VAL A 87 -4.67 -5.21 -1.53
N TYR A 88 -3.80 -4.25 -1.17
CA TYR A 88 -4.17 -3.15 -0.27
C TYR A 88 -5.32 -2.29 -0.81
N ASP A 89 -5.30 -1.95 -2.10
CA ASP A 89 -6.38 -1.20 -2.73
C ASP A 89 -7.74 -1.92 -2.59
N ARG A 90 -7.75 -3.24 -2.84
CA ARG A 90 -8.94 -4.09 -2.68
C ARG A 90 -9.36 -4.27 -1.22
N MET A 91 -8.41 -4.30 -0.30
CA MET A 91 -8.70 -4.35 1.14
C MET A 91 -9.33 -3.05 1.64
N LEU A 92 -8.90 -1.89 1.13
CA LEU A 92 -9.52 -0.60 1.41
C LEU A 92 -10.97 -0.56 0.91
N ASP A 93 -11.24 -1.07 -0.29
CA ASP A 93 -12.62 -1.21 -0.81
C ASP A 93 -13.49 -2.13 0.06
N ALA A 94 -12.89 -3.14 0.70
CA ALA A 94 -13.55 -4.04 1.64
C ALA A 94 -13.66 -3.47 3.07
N GLY A 95 -13.28 -2.21 3.28
CA GLY A 95 -13.32 -1.52 4.57
C GLY A 95 -12.34 -2.07 5.61
N VAL A 96 -11.23 -2.68 5.17
CA VAL A 96 -10.17 -3.16 6.07
C VAL A 96 -9.40 -1.98 6.66
N LYS A 97 -9.18 -2.01 7.97
CA LYS A 97 -8.50 -0.93 8.70
C LYS A 97 -6.99 -1.17 8.81
N GLY A 98 -6.24 -0.10 9.09
CA GLY A 98 -4.82 -0.17 9.43
C GLY A 98 -3.85 -0.12 8.24
N ILE A 99 -4.35 -0.05 7.01
CA ILE A 99 -3.51 0.11 5.80
C ILE A 99 -2.88 1.51 5.77
N ASP A 100 -3.55 2.52 6.30
CA ASP A 100 -3.03 3.87 6.54
C ASP A 100 -1.70 3.86 7.33
N LYS A 101 -1.58 2.96 8.31
CA LYS A 101 -0.38 2.82 9.15
C LYS A 101 0.82 2.27 8.39
N THR A 102 0.59 1.61 7.25
CA THR A 102 1.64 1.06 6.39
C THR A 102 2.30 2.12 5.50
N TYR A 103 1.87 3.39 5.59
CA TYR A 103 2.42 4.50 4.81
C TYR A 103 3.95 4.56 4.86
N GLY A 104 4.54 4.37 6.05
CA GLY A 104 6.00 4.35 6.21
C GLY A 104 6.69 3.31 5.33
N THR A 105 6.05 2.16 5.13
CA THR A 105 6.54 1.08 4.27
C THR A 105 6.32 1.37 2.80
N ILE A 106 5.11 1.76 2.39
CA ILE A 106 4.76 1.93 0.96
C ILE A 106 5.29 3.24 0.36
N SER A 107 5.59 4.25 1.18
CA SER A 107 6.15 5.54 0.74
C SER A 107 7.51 5.43 0.04
N ARG A 108 8.25 4.34 0.27
CA ARG A 108 9.49 4.07 -0.47
C ARG A 108 9.28 3.90 -1.97
N PHE A 109 8.05 3.61 -2.41
CA PHE A 109 7.70 3.42 -3.82
C PHE A 109 7.30 4.73 -4.52
N ASN A 110 7.25 5.86 -3.81
CA ASN A 110 6.88 7.17 -4.36
C ASN A 110 7.74 7.60 -5.57
N SER A 111 9.00 7.16 -5.62
CA SER A 111 9.92 7.47 -6.73
C SER A 111 9.96 6.39 -7.83
N SER A 112 9.10 5.37 -7.76
CA SER A 112 9.04 4.30 -8.76
C SER A 112 8.80 4.88 -10.15
N GLN A 113 9.51 4.37 -11.16
CA GLN A 113 9.26 4.75 -12.56
C GLN A 113 8.15 3.91 -13.20
N SER A 114 7.61 2.92 -12.49
CA SER A 114 6.53 2.07 -12.99
C SER A 114 5.19 2.82 -12.96
N PRO A 115 4.51 2.99 -14.12
CA PRO A 115 3.17 3.57 -14.15
C PRO A 115 2.18 2.79 -13.29
N THR A 116 2.23 1.45 -13.32
CA THR A 116 1.33 0.60 -12.53
C THR A 116 1.51 0.81 -11.03
N VAL A 117 2.75 0.89 -10.54
CA VAL A 117 3.02 1.18 -9.12
C VAL A 117 2.50 2.57 -8.75
N GLN A 118 2.72 3.57 -9.60
CA GLN A 118 2.29 4.95 -9.35
C GLN A 118 0.77 5.08 -9.25
N VAL A 119 0.02 4.41 -10.14
CA VAL A 119 -1.47 4.37 -10.11
C VAL A 119 -1.98 3.71 -8.84
N LEU A 120 -1.45 2.55 -8.48
CA LEU A 120 -1.92 1.82 -7.30
C LEU A 120 -1.60 2.59 -6.02
N LEU A 121 -0.42 3.18 -5.96
CA LEU A 121 0.01 3.96 -4.80
C LEU A 121 -0.83 5.23 -4.63
N SER A 122 -1.13 5.95 -5.71
CA SER A 122 -2.01 7.12 -5.67
C SER A 122 -3.44 6.75 -5.28
N GLY A 123 -3.96 5.62 -5.77
CA GLY A 123 -5.26 5.08 -5.37
C GLY A 123 -5.34 4.78 -3.87
N ILE A 124 -4.31 4.13 -3.31
CA ILE A 124 -4.20 3.89 -1.85
C ILE A 124 -4.16 5.21 -1.09
N TYR A 125 -3.36 6.19 -1.54
CA TYR A 125 -3.28 7.50 -0.89
C TYR A 125 -4.60 8.25 -0.95
N ARG A 126 -5.32 8.19 -2.07
CA ARG A 126 -6.67 8.75 -2.22
C ARG A 126 -7.65 8.14 -1.23
N LYS A 127 -7.59 6.82 -1.01
CA LYS A 127 -8.51 6.12 -0.09
C LYS A 127 -8.15 6.29 1.39
N THR A 128 -6.86 6.33 1.71
CA THR A 128 -6.37 6.41 3.11
C THR A 128 -6.30 7.84 3.65
N GLN A 129 -6.14 8.84 2.79
CA GLN A 129 -6.07 10.27 3.18
C GLN A 129 -5.00 10.56 4.25
N VAL A 130 -3.87 9.83 4.23
CA VAL A 130 -2.72 10.10 5.12
C VAL A 130 -2.10 11.46 4.75
N PRO A 131 -2.05 12.46 5.67
CA PRO A 131 -1.59 13.81 5.34
C PRO A 131 -0.20 13.86 4.69
N ASP A 132 0.72 13.02 5.15
CA ASP A 132 2.11 12.95 4.66
C ASP A 132 2.20 12.46 3.20
N ALA A 133 1.13 11.90 2.64
CA ALA A 133 1.09 11.46 1.25
C ALA A 133 0.86 12.60 0.24
N PHE A 134 0.37 13.77 0.67
CA PHE A 134 0.05 14.88 -0.22
C PHE A 134 1.29 15.41 -0.96
N GLY A 135 2.38 15.67 -0.24
CA GLY A 135 3.64 16.12 -0.84
C GLY A 135 4.21 15.13 -1.87
N PRO A 136 4.31 13.84 -1.54
CA PRO A 136 4.65 12.79 -2.50
C PRO A 136 3.75 12.74 -3.73
N LEU A 137 2.43 12.85 -3.60
CA LEU A 137 1.51 12.90 -4.75
C LEU A 137 1.85 14.05 -5.70
N CYS A 138 2.10 15.25 -5.18
CA CYS A 138 2.52 16.40 -5.98
C CYS A 138 3.85 16.12 -6.71
N ARG A 139 4.82 15.48 -6.04
CA ARG A 139 6.09 15.08 -6.64
C ARG A 139 5.89 14.05 -7.75
N MET A 140 5.06 13.02 -7.51
CA MET A 140 4.72 11.99 -8.50
C MET A 140 4.11 12.62 -9.76
N LEU A 141 3.19 13.59 -9.60
CA LEU A 141 2.58 14.31 -10.72
C LEU A 141 3.62 15.07 -11.55
N VAL A 142 4.52 15.82 -10.91
CA VAL A 142 5.59 16.56 -11.59
C VAL A 142 6.51 15.61 -12.34
N GLN A 143 6.88 14.49 -11.72
CA GLN A 143 7.76 13.49 -12.34
C GLN A 143 7.13 12.89 -13.60
N THR A 144 5.88 12.45 -13.52
CA THR A 144 5.17 11.89 -14.68
C THR A 144 4.97 12.94 -15.78
N SER A 145 4.68 14.19 -15.42
CA SER A 145 4.52 15.28 -16.39
C SER A 145 5.81 15.58 -17.15
N GLN A 146 6.97 15.47 -16.49
CA GLN A 146 8.28 15.68 -17.12
C GLN A 146 8.73 14.50 -17.97
N ARG A 147 8.24 13.29 -17.69
CA ARG A 147 8.63 12.04 -18.34
C ARG A 147 7.38 11.22 -18.66
N PRO A 148 6.57 11.66 -19.64
CA PRO A 148 5.40 10.90 -20.04
C PRO A 148 5.83 9.52 -20.54
N VAL A 149 5.08 8.48 -20.18
CA VAL A 149 5.37 7.07 -20.54
C VAL A 149 4.34 6.57 -21.56
N PRO A 150 4.46 6.92 -22.86
CA PRO A 150 3.67 6.28 -23.91
C PRO A 150 4.22 4.88 -24.23
N PRO A 151 3.39 3.90 -24.67
CA PRO A 151 1.94 3.94 -24.90
C PRO A 151 1.11 3.30 -23.78
N VAL A 152 1.66 3.16 -22.58
CA VAL A 152 0.98 2.52 -21.43
C VAL A 152 0.07 3.54 -20.73
N PHE A 153 -0.79 3.07 -19.81
CA PHE A 153 -1.65 3.91 -18.96
C PHE A 153 -0.88 5.07 -18.31
N ASP A 154 -1.39 6.29 -18.44
CA ASP A 154 -0.82 7.50 -17.86
C ASP A 154 -1.20 7.61 -16.37
N PRO A 155 -0.24 7.52 -15.43
CA PRO A 155 -0.55 7.60 -14.01
C PRO A 155 -0.99 9.01 -13.58
N SER A 156 -0.79 10.04 -14.41
CA SER A 156 -1.11 11.44 -14.09
C SER A 156 -2.58 11.65 -13.75
N GLU A 157 -3.50 10.92 -14.40
CA GLU A 157 -4.94 11.03 -14.15
C GLU A 157 -5.30 10.60 -12.73
N GLU A 158 -4.85 9.41 -12.31
CA GLU A 158 -5.14 8.90 -10.97
C GLU A 158 -4.40 9.70 -9.89
N ILE A 159 -3.15 10.12 -10.14
CA ILE A 159 -2.40 11.01 -9.23
C ILE A 159 -3.12 12.35 -9.06
N GLY A 160 -3.52 12.98 -10.15
CA GLY A 160 -4.25 14.25 -10.14
C GLY A 160 -5.59 14.12 -9.41
N GLY A 161 -6.35 13.05 -9.68
CA GLY A 161 -7.58 12.73 -8.97
C GLY A 161 -7.37 12.54 -7.47
N ALA A 162 -6.29 11.87 -7.06
CA ALA A 162 -5.93 11.74 -5.65
C ALA A 162 -5.68 13.12 -5.01
N ILE A 163 -4.87 13.99 -5.64
CA ILE A 163 -4.59 15.35 -5.14
C ILE A 163 -5.88 16.16 -4.97
N LEU A 164 -6.78 16.13 -5.95
CA LEU A 164 -8.05 16.84 -5.89
C LEU A 164 -8.92 16.36 -4.72
N GLU A 165 -8.93 15.06 -4.44
CA GLU A 165 -9.67 14.51 -3.31
C GLU A 165 -9.08 14.99 -1.96
N TYR A 166 -7.76 15.11 -1.83
CA TYR A 166 -7.14 15.72 -0.64
C TYR A 166 -7.56 17.18 -0.46
N ILE A 167 -7.53 17.98 -1.53
CA ILE A 167 -7.95 19.39 -1.49
C ILE A 167 -9.42 19.50 -1.09
N ARG A 168 -10.28 18.65 -1.68
CA ARG A 168 -11.71 18.58 -1.37
C ARG A 168 -11.95 18.25 0.10
N ASN A 169 -11.27 17.24 0.63
CA ASN A 169 -11.44 16.80 2.02
C ASN A 169 -10.95 17.85 3.01
N TYR A 170 -9.80 18.47 2.74
CA TYR A 170 -9.28 19.58 3.54
C TYR A 170 -10.25 20.78 3.56
N SER A 171 -10.73 21.19 2.37
CA SER A 171 -11.66 22.30 2.25
C SER A 171 -12.98 22.03 2.97
N SER A 172 -13.50 20.81 2.84
CA SER A 172 -14.74 20.39 3.51
C SER A 172 -14.61 20.44 5.04
N GLN A 173 -13.49 19.95 5.59
CA GLN A 173 -13.21 20.05 7.02
C GLN A 173 -13.12 21.51 7.48
N SER A 174 -12.45 22.39 6.73
CA SER A 174 -12.37 23.81 7.09
C SER A 174 -13.72 24.54 7.07
N LEU A 175 -14.58 24.23 6.09
CA LEU A 175 -15.86 24.93 5.89
C LEU A 175 -16.96 24.44 6.84
N TYR A 176 -16.99 23.13 7.13
CA TYR A 176 -18.05 22.52 7.93
C TYR A 176 -17.61 22.21 9.37
N GLY A 177 -16.32 22.01 9.63
CA GLY A 177 -15.79 21.83 10.99
C GLY A 177 -15.88 23.09 11.86
N GLN A 178 -15.81 24.28 11.24
CA GLN A 178 -16.01 25.55 11.96
C GLN A 178 -17.47 25.79 12.39
N LYS A 179 -18.46 25.23 11.68
CA LYS A 179 -19.88 25.44 11.99
C LYS A 179 -20.40 24.65 13.21
N GLN A 180 -19.67 23.64 13.68
CA GLN A 180 -20.09 22.80 14.82
C GLN A 180 -19.51 23.24 16.18
N SER A 181 -18.65 24.26 16.21
CA SER A 181 -18.06 24.80 17.45
C SER A 181 -18.71 26.11 17.91
N VAL A 182 -19.79 26.53 17.25
CA VAL A 182 -20.58 27.72 17.60
C VAL A 182 -22.05 27.31 17.68
N SER A 183 -22.39 26.53 18.72
CA SER A 183 -23.77 26.24 19.11
C SER A 183 -23.82 25.86 20.57
#